data_AF-A0A432Z7H5-F1
#
_entry.id   AF-A0A432Z7H5-F1
#
_cell.length_a   1.000
_cell.length_b   1.000
_cell.length_c   1.000
_cell.angle_alpha   90.00
_cell.angle_beta   90.00
_cell.angle_gamma   90.00
#
_symmetry.space_group_name_H-M   'P 1'
#
loop_
_entity.id
_entity.type
_entity.pdbx_description
1 polymer ?
#
loop_
_entity_poly.entity_id
_entity_poly.type
_entity_poly.pdbx_seq_one_letter_code
_entity_poly.pdbx_strand_id
1 'polypeptide(L)'
;MAITSACVWTIPVNMMTQLPQQWVRRRIVNALRALGYASVVVLIQACSEVPAALDPLAEYQTRVANTLGKTPLNYQPVMVPTLPAPRELDQDIPRVSLSLLDAWRIEACPLGQLVAQRNSALGRLQSGLTRYHHDRALTHALAACQQQLAASDQALAARLQQAYQAKRATLSKQRQQALGVDPALRHALHFSDRSLANLDEDRFASAMAALETVVYFVAQEPDSAPLPIERLEQALQRLHQSAYLPELWRTLWEQKHYLQQLTPVVANIADDAGCFSKGRPARAEVLHTVFLKYFIQSAQAQLAISVAQGERAAEQLAQLQQLIVHPGYQNYVAQLRSLAADVKHLSRAHVQPWQQFFTACGYQPGA
;
A
#
# COMPACT_ATOMS: atom_id res chain seq x y z
N MET A 1 -21.77 -7.62 -110.34
CA MET A 1 -20.43 -7.17 -109.94
C MET A 1 -20.31 -7.40 -108.43
N ALA A 2 -19.42 -8.30 -108.04
CA ALA A 2 -18.81 -8.50 -106.73
C ALA A 2 -19.60 -8.26 -105.41
N ILE A 3 -19.61 -9.33 -104.61
CA ILE A 3 -19.59 -9.41 -103.13
C ILE A 3 -20.93 -9.30 -102.40
N THR A 4 -21.32 -10.51 -101.98
CA THR A 4 -22.26 -10.95 -100.95
C THR A 4 -21.75 -10.70 -99.52
N SER A 5 -22.72 -10.57 -98.59
CA SER A 5 -22.79 -11.16 -97.23
C SER A 5 -23.04 -10.14 -96.12
N ALA A 6 -23.79 -10.39 -95.06
CA ALA A 6 -24.90 -11.29 -94.72
C ALA A 6 -25.27 -10.93 -93.26
N CYS A 7 -26.54 -11.15 -92.91
CA CYS A 7 -27.18 -11.07 -91.59
C CYS A 7 -26.30 -11.35 -90.36
N VAL A 8 -26.56 -10.66 -89.23
CA VAL A 8 -26.84 -11.30 -87.92
C VAL A 8 -27.76 -10.41 -87.06
N TRP A 9 -28.72 -11.08 -86.42
CA TRP A 9 -29.74 -10.64 -85.47
C TRP A 9 -29.24 -10.49 -84.01
N THR A 10 -29.98 -9.68 -83.24
CA THR A 10 -30.28 -9.64 -81.79
C THR A 10 -29.61 -10.59 -80.75
N ILE A 11 -29.11 -9.99 -79.63
CA ILE A 11 -29.34 -10.19 -78.15
C ILE A 11 -29.56 -11.64 -77.60
N PRO A 12 -29.16 -12.07 -76.35
CA PRO A 12 -28.34 -11.54 -75.23
C PRO A 12 -27.26 -12.55 -74.70
N VAL A 13 -26.78 -12.35 -73.45
CA VAL A 13 -26.04 -13.28 -72.53
C VAL A 13 -24.54 -13.00 -72.51
N ASN A 14 -23.91 -12.50 -71.44
CA ASN A 14 -23.81 -13.19 -70.17
C ASN A 14 -23.42 -12.25 -69.00
N MET A 15 -24.36 -12.05 -68.09
CA MET A 15 -24.22 -11.39 -66.80
C MET A 15 -23.94 -12.49 -65.76
N MET A 16 -22.71 -13.02 -65.67
CA MET A 16 -22.52 -14.22 -64.82
C MET A 16 -21.12 -14.54 -64.26
N THR A 17 -20.22 -13.57 -64.06
CA THR A 17 -18.89 -13.87 -63.46
C THR A 17 -18.46 -13.01 -62.26
N GLN A 18 -19.22 -11.98 -61.86
CA GLN A 18 -18.79 -11.10 -60.75
C GLN A 18 -19.45 -11.38 -59.38
N LEU A 19 -20.55 -12.15 -59.34
CA LEU A 19 -21.26 -12.46 -58.09
C LEU A 19 -20.53 -13.42 -57.13
N PRO A 20 -19.75 -14.44 -57.56
CA PRO A 20 -19.16 -15.39 -56.61
C PRO A 20 -17.96 -14.82 -55.84
N GLN A 21 -17.20 -13.89 -56.42
CA GLN A 21 -16.01 -13.31 -55.74
C GLN A 21 -16.37 -12.35 -54.61
N GLN A 22 -17.42 -11.54 -54.75
CA GLN A 22 -17.85 -10.64 -53.69
C GLN A 22 -18.44 -11.39 -52.48
N TRP A 23 -19.13 -12.50 -52.74
CA TRP A 23 -19.66 -13.39 -51.71
C TRP A 23 -18.55 -14.09 -50.92
N VAL A 24 -17.54 -14.63 -51.61
CA VAL A 24 -16.38 -15.26 -50.98
C VAL A 24 -15.58 -14.24 -50.17
N ARG A 25 -15.32 -13.04 -50.72
CA ARG A 25 -14.60 -11.98 -50.02
C ARG A 25 -15.36 -11.48 -48.78
N ARG A 26 -16.68 -11.32 -48.84
CA ARG A 26 -17.50 -10.98 -47.66
C ARG A 26 -17.47 -12.06 -46.59
N ARG A 27 -17.54 -13.35 -46.98
CA ARG A 27 -17.45 -14.46 -46.02
C ARG A 27 -16.07 -14.54 -45.36
N ILE A 28 -14.99 -14.37 -46.12
CA ILE A 28 -13.62 -14.34 -45.59
C ILE A 28 -13.42 -13.15 -44.65
N VAL A 29 -13.87 -11.94 -45.03
CA VAL A 29 -13.75 -10.74 -44.19
C VAL A 29 -14.58 -10.88 -42.90
N ASN A 30 -15.79 -11.44 -42.98
CA ASN A 30 -16.62 -11.67 -41.79
C ASN A 30 -16.03 -12.76 -40.88
N ALA A 31 -15.45 -13.82 -41.44
CA ALA A 31 -14.76 -14.86 -40.69
C ALA A 31 -13.50 -14.32 -40.00
N LEU A 32 -12.69 -13.50 -40.68
CA LEU A 32 -11.51 -12.85 -40.10
C LEU A 32 -11.89 -11.82 -39.02
N ARG A 33 -13.00 -11.09 -39.20
CA ARG A 33 -13.55 -10.23 -38.15
C ARG A 33 -14.02 -11.03 -36.95
N ALA A 34 -14.74 -12.13 -37.16
CA ALA A 34 -15.19 -13.01 -36.08
C ALA A 34 -14.02 -13.64 -35.33
N LEU A 35 -12.97 -14.07 -36.03
CA LEU A 35 -11.71 -14.52 -35.44
C LEU A 35 -11.01 -13.40 -34.67
N GLY A 36 -10.97 -12.18 -35.21
CA GLY A 36 -10.43 -11.01 -34.50
C GLY A 36 -11.18 -10.69 -33.22
N TYR A 37 -12.52 -10.70 -33.25
CA TYR A 37 -13.36 -10.51 -32.06
C TYR A 37 -13.20 -11.65 -31.05
N ALA A 38 -13.13 -12.90 -31.51
CA ALA A 38 -12.90 -14.05 -30.64
C ALA A 38 -11.51 -13.99 -29.95
N SER A 39 -10.46 -13.61 -30.68
CA SER A 39 -9.13 -13.40 -30.12
C SER A 39 -9.10 -12.27 -29.08
N VAL A 40 -9.83 -11.16 -29.33
CA VAL A 40 -9.96 -10.08 -28.36
C VAL A 40 -10.71 -10.54 -27.11
N VAL A 41 -11.79 -11.32 -27.25
CA VAL A 41 -12.53 -11.88 -26.09
C VAL A 41 -11.68 -12.85 -25.26
N VAL A 42 -10.83 -13.66 -25.91
CA VAL A 42 -9.91 -14.57 -25.19
C VAL A 42 -8.80 -13.79 -24.48
N LEU A 43 -8.32 -12.68 -25.04
CA LEU A 43 -7.29 -11.84 -24.40
C LEU A 43 -7.83 -11.04 -23.19
N ILE A 44 -9.13 -10.75 -23.13
CA ILE A 44 -9.74 -10.05 -21.97
C ILE A 44 -9.99 -11.01 -20.80
N GLN A 45 -10.00 -12.33 -21.03
CA GLN A 45 -10.16 -13.36 -19.99
C GLN A 45 -8.83 -13.72 -19.29
N ALA A 46 -7.70 -13.10 -19.66
CA ALA A 46 -6.38 -13.40 -19.11
C ALA A 46 -5.96 -12.51 -17.93
N CYS A 47 -6.85 -11.66 -17.41
CA CYS A 47 -6.62 -11.05 -16.10
C CYS A 47 -6.73 -12.13 -15.02
N SER A 48 -5.60 -12.50 -14.41
CA SER A 48 -5.63 -13.29 -13.18
C SER A 48 -6.45 -12.53 -12.15
N GLU A 49 -7.53 -13.12 -11.65
CA GLU A 49 -8.35 -12.53 -10.59
C GLU A 49 -7.58 -12.42 -9.26
N VAL A 50 -6.46 -13.14 -9.16
CA VAL A 50 -5.60 -13.21 -7.97
C VAL A 50 -4.55 -12.07 -8.00
N PRO A 51 -4.38 -11.32 -6.91
CA PRO A 51 -3.32 -10.33 -6.75
C PRO A 51 -1.92 -10.96 -6.88
N ALA A 52 -1.00 -10.24 -7.52
CA ALA A 52 0.37 -10.72 -7.77
C ALA A 52 1.11 -11.16 -6.49
N ALA A 53 0.82 -10.56 -5.34
CA ALA A 53 1.44 -10.96 -4.07
C ALA A 53 1.02 -12.36 -3.59
N LEU A 54 -0.04 -12.92 -4.17
CA LEU A 54 -0.55 -14.26 -3.85
C LEU A 54 -0.20 -15.29 -4.92
N ASP A 55 0.42 -14.92 -6.05
CA ASP A 55 0.65 -15.83 -7.18
C ASP A 55 1.34 -17.15 -6.77
N PRO A 56 2.46 -17.15 -6.02
CA PRO A 56 3.07 -18.39 -5.54
C PRO A 56 2.16 -19.24 -4.66
N LEU A 57 1.38 -18.62 -3.77
CA LEU A 57 0.44 -19.31 -2.90
C LEU A 57 -0.75 -19.87 -3.69
N ALA A 58 -1.24 -19.16 -4.70
CA ALA A 58 -2.33 -19.59 -5.56
C ALA A 58 -1.91 -20.73 -6.48
N GLU A 59 -0.72 -20.69 -7.05
CA GLU A 59 -0.17 -21.79 -7.83
C GLU A 59 0.01 -23.04 -6.95
N TYR A 60 0.63 -22.88 -5.78
CA TYR A 60 0.78 -23.95 -4.80
C TYR A 60 -0.59 -24.58 -4.45
N GLN A 61 -1.56 -23.75 -4.09
CA GLN A 61 -2.90 -24.19 -3.71
C GLN A 61 -3.58 -24.98 -4.82
N THR A 62 -3.52 -24.46 -6.05
CA THR A 62 -4.17 -25.08 -7.21
C THR A 62 -3.61 -26.48 -7.45
N ARG A 63 -2.29 -26.63 -7.32
CA ARG A 63 -1.61 -27.93 -7.49
C ARG A 63 -1.99 -28.91 -6.39
N VAL A 64 -2.07 -28.46 -5.14
CA VAL A 64 -2.55 -29.30 -4.02
C VAL A 64 -3.99 -29.75 -4.28
N ALA A 65 -4.88 -28.82 -4.59
CA ALA A 65 -6.30 -29.12 -4.84
C ALA A 65 -6.47 -30.13 -5.98
N ASN A 66 -5.83 -29.88 -7.13
CA ASN A 66 -5.89 -30.78 -8.28
C ASN A 66 -5.36 -32.18 -7.96
N THR A 67 -4.27 -32.27 -7.19
CA THR A 67 -3.67 -33.56 -6.79
C THR A 67 -4.60 -34.35 -5.86
N LEU A 68 -5.32 -33.65 -4.99
CA LEU A 68 -6.32 -34.23 -4.09
C LEU A 68 -7.70 -34.45 -4.74
N GLY A 69 -7.90 -34.03 -5.99
CA GLY A 69 -9.21 -34.05 -6.64
C GLY A 69 -10.23 -33.09 -6.00
N LYS A 70 -9.75 -32.07 -5.29
CA LYS A 70 -10.57 -31.00 -4.68
C LYS A 70 -10.68 -29.82 -5.64
N THR A 71 -11.74 -29.02 -5.49
CA THR A 71 -11.88 -27.76 -6.22
C THR A 71 -10.84 -26.74 -5.71
N PRO A 72 -10.09 -26.06 -6.59
CA PRO A 72 -9.23 -24.96 -6.20
C PRO A 72 -9.99 -23.84 -5.47
N LEU A 73 -9.29 -23.09 -4.63
CA LEU A 73 -9.89 -21.95 -3.92
C LEU A 73 -10.05 -20.82 -4.93
N ASN A 74 -11.26 -20.27 -5.00
CA ASN A 74 -11.50 -19.04 -5.74
C ASN A 74 -11.14 -17.87 -4.84
N TYR A 75 -10.21 -17.01 -5.30
CA TYR A 75 -9.86 -15.80 -4.57
C TYR A 75 -11.10 -14.91 -4.37
N GLN A 76 -11.23 -14.37 -3.16
CA GLN A 76 -12.26 -13.40 -2.83
C GLN A 76 -11.58 -12.11 -2.36
N PRO A 77 -11.90 -10.95 -2.97
CA PRO A 77 -11.38 -9.68 -2.51
C PRO A 77 -11.69 -9.44 -1.03
N VAL A 78 -10.67 -9.07 -0.26
CA VAL A 78 -10.83 -8.82 1.17
C VAL A 78 -10.93 -7.31 1.41
N MET A 79 -11.97 -6.92 2.17
CA MET A 79 -12.09 -5.54 2.66
C MET A 79 -10.93 -5.23 3.61
N VAL A 80 -10.37 -4.03 3.47
CA VAL A 80 -9.29 -3.54 4.33
C VAL A 80 -9.82 -2.60 5.41
N PRO A 81 -9.21 -2.57 6.60
CA PRO A 81 -9.50 -1.54 7.58
C PRO A 81 -9.27 -0.15 7.02
N THR A 82 -10.13 0.80 7.38
CA THR A 82 -10.03 2.19 6.93
C THR A 82 -9.34 3.05 7.97
N LEU A 83 -8.36 3.85 7.55
CA LEU A 83 -7.76 4.88 8.39
C LEU A 83 -8.85 5.91 8.78
N PRO A 84 -8.96 6.34 10.06
CA PRO A 84 -9.95 7.33 10.47
C PRO A 84 -9.88 8.61 9.63
N ALA A 85 -11.04 9.20 9.32
CA ALA A 85 -11.11 10.38 8.48
C ALA A 85 -10.40 11.58 9.16
N PRO A 86 -9.78 12.50 8.40
CA PRO A 86 -9.09 13.65 9.00
C PRO A 86 -9.96 14.48 9.96
N ARG A 87 -11.28 14.57 9.67
CA ARG A 87 -12.25 15.30 10.49
C ARG A 87 -12.43 14.69 11.88
N GLU A 88 -12.26 13.37 12.01
CA GLU A 88 -12.35 12.66 13.31
C GLU A 88 -11.09 12.87 14.16
N LEU A 89 -9.98 13.25 13.54
CA LEU A 89 -8.68 13.43 14.18
C LEU A 89 -8.33 14.91 14.43
N ASP A 90 -9.22 15.82 14.03
CA ASP A 90 -9.00 17.26 14.17
C ASP A 90 -9.01 17.68 15.64
N GLN A 91 -8.26 18.74 15.97
CA GLN A 91 -8.12 19.21 17.33
C GLN A 91 -8.64 20.63 17.43
N ASP A 92 -9.40 20.92 18.50
CA ASP A 92 -9.76 22.30 18.81
C ASP A 92 -8.55 23.03 19.39
N ILE A 93 -7.94 23.87 18.55
CA ILE A 93 -6.71 24.62 18.83
C ILE A 93 -7.05 26.11 18.82
N PRO A 94 -6.99 26.78 19.99
CA PRO A 94 -7.30 28.20 20.07
C PRO A 94 -6.30 29.03 19.28
N ARG A 95 -6.79 30.07 18.60
CA ARG A 95 -5.95 30.99 17.85
C ARG A 95 -5.25 31.95 18.80
N VAL A 96 -3.93 32.01 18.69
CA VAL A 96 -3.11 33.04 19.34
C VAL A 96 -2.76 34.10 18.29
N SER A 97 -3.05 35.37 18.58
CA SER A 97 -2.78 36.50 17.70
C SER A 97 -2.09 37.63 18.47
N LEU A 98 -1.19 38.33 17.79
CA LEU A 98 -0.61 39.60 18.25
C LEU A 98 -1.35 40.77 17.60
N SER A 99 -1.33 41.93 18.24
CA SER A 99 -1.85 43.16 17.63
C SER A 99 -0.98 43.55 16.42
N LEU A 100 -1.56 44.30 15.48
CA LEU A 100 -0.80 44.78 14.31
C LEU A 100 0.43 45.60 14.76
N LEU A 101 0.26 46.51 15.73
CA LEU A 101 1.36 47.32 16.24
C LEU A 101 2.47 46.48 16.87
N ASP A 102 2.12 45.42 17.60
CA ASP A 102 3.11 44.51 18.16
C ASP A 102 3.83 43.72 17.05
N ALA A 103 3.11 43.32 15.99
CA ALA A 103 3.69 42.65 14.84
C ALA A 103 4.76 43.49 14.11
N TRP A 104 4.59 44.82 14.05
CA TRP A 104 5.61 45.74 13.53
C TRP A 104 6.82 45.87 14.46
N ARG A 105 6.59 45.89 15.79
CA ARG A 105 7.66 46.06 16.79
C ARG A 105 8.57 44.83 16.92
N ILE A 106 8.08 43.65 16.57
CA ILE A 106 8.85 42.39 16.61
C ILE A 106 9.72 42.16 15.37
N GLU A 107 9.77 43.08 14.39
CA GLU A 107 10.71 42.96 13.26
C GLU A 107 12.18 42.98 13.72
N ALA A 108 12.46 43.55 14.89
CA ALA A 108 13.80 43.56 15.50
C ALA A 108 14.27 42.17 16.00
N CYS A 109 13.42 41.14 15.92
CA CYS A 109 13.74 39.78 16.32
C CYS A 109 13.34 38.75 15.24
N PRO A 110 13.92 37.54 15.24
CA PRO A 110 13.60 36.49 14.26
C PRO A 110 12.11 36.10 14.18
N LEU A 111 11.33 36.44 15.21
CA LEU A 111 9.89 36.22 15.27
C LEU A 111 9.14 36.95 14.14
N GLY A 112 9.54 38.18 13.79
CA GLY A 112 8.87 38.96 12.76
C GLY A 112 8.84 38.24 11.41
N GLN A 113 9.99 37.70 10.99
CA GLN A 113 10.10 36.93 9.75
C GLN A 113 9.21 35.67 9.77
N LEU A 114 9.17 34.93 10.88
CA LEU A 114 8.35 33.72 10.99
C LEU A 114 6.84 34.04 10.99
N VAL A 115 6.43 35.15 11.63
CA VAL A 115 5.05 35.63 11.58
C VAL A 115 4.67 36.03 10.15
N ALA A 116 5.55 36.73 9.44
CA ALA A 116 5.33 37.10 8.04
C ALA A 116 5.22 35.85 7.13
N GLN A 117 6.13 34.88 7.28
CA GLN A 117 6.08 33.61 6.55
C GLN A 117 4.77 32.88 6.83
N ARG A 118 4.34 32.79 8.09
CA ARG A 118 3.11 32.11 8.48
C ARG A 118 1.85 32.77 7.91
N ASN A 119 1.84 34.11 7.80
CA ASN A 119 0.72 34.88 7.27
C ASN A 119 0.72 34.98 5.73
N SER A 120 1.83 34.65 5.07
CA SER A 120 1.94 34.61 3.61
C SER A 120 0.96 33.63 2.97
N ALA A 121 0.70 33.78 1.67
CA ALA A 121 -0.15 32.85 0.91
C ALA A 121 0.33 31.40 1.05
N LEU A 122 1.65 31.17 0.92
CA LEU A 122 2.25 29.84 1.09
C LEU A 122 2.09 29.32 2.52
N GLY A 123 2.36 30.18 3.52
CA GLY A 123 2.20 29.83 4.94
C GLY A 123 0.78 29.42 5.30
N ARG A 124 -0.24 30.01 4.68
CA ARG A 124 -1.66 29.65 4.91
C ARG A 124 -2.03 28.29 4.32
N LEU A 125 -1.31 27.81 3.30
CA LEU A 125 -1.53 26.50 2.68
C LEU A 125 -0.81 25.36 3.41
N GLN A 126 0.15 25.67 4.30
CA GLN A 126 0.84 24.66 5.08
C GLN A 126 -0.13 23.88 5.99
N SER A 127 0.03 22.57 5.99
CA SER A 127 -0.77 21.64 6.79
C SER A 127 0.12 20.54 7.39
N GLY A 128 -0.48 19.62 8.14
CA GLY A 128 0.22 18.43 8.64
C GLY A 128 1.48 18.74 9.45
N LEU A 129 2.53 17.97 9.19
CA LEU A 129 3.78 18.00 9.94
C LEU A 129 4.63 19.23 9.63
N THR A 130 4.58 19.75 8.40
CA THR A 130 5.24 21.02 8.04
C THR A 130 4.64 22.19 8.81
N ARG A 131 3.30 22.25 8.93
CA ARG A 131 2.66 23.29 9.75
C ARG A 131 3.06 23.18 11.22
N TYR A 132 3.09 21.96 11.76
CA TYR A 132 3.51 21.71 13.14
C TYR A 132 4.97 22.13 13.38
N HIS A 133 5.88 21.86 12.44
CA HIS A 133 7.26 22.36 12.47
C HIS A 133 7.31 23.88 12.65
N HIS A 134 6.62 24.62 11.78
CA HIS A 134 6.61 26.08 11.84
C HIS A 134 5.97 26.61 13.12
N ASP A 135 4.92 25.96 13.63
CA ASP A 135 4.30 26.32 14.91
C ASP A 135 5.29 26.14 16.08
N ARG A 136 6.16 25.11 16.06
CA ARG A 136 7.27 24.96 17.02
C ARG A 136 8.33 26.05 16.85
N ALA A 137 8.75 26.33 15.62
CA ALA A 137 9.73 27.39 15.33
C ALA A 137 9.25 28.77 15.81
N LEU A 138 7.98 29.08 15.58
CA LEU A 138 7.35 30.31 16.04
C LEU A 138 7.26 30.38 17.57
N THR A 139 6.97 29.25 18.23
CA THR A 139 6.94 29.17 19.70
C THR A 139 8.34 29.39 20.30
N HIS A 140 9.38 28.80 19.71
CA HIS A 140 10.75 29.02 20.13
C HIS A 140 11.21 30.47 19.89
N ALA A 141 10.85 31.06 18.74
CA ALA A 141 11.17 32.45 18.44
C ALA A 141 10.43 33.44 19.35
N LEU A 142 9.21 33.13 19.81
CA LEU A 142 8.52 33.91 20.84
C LEU A 142 9.33 33.95 22.13
N ALA A 143 9.84 32.80 22.58
CA ALA A 143 10.66 32.70 23.79
C ALA A 143 11.98 33.49 23.68
N ALA A 144 12.65 33.43 22.53
CA ALA A 144 13.87 34.21 22.29
C ALA A 144 13.59 35.72 22.22
N CYS A 145 12.54 36.12 21.49
CA CYS A 145 12.21 37.54 21.29
C CYS A 145 11.79 38.23 22.58
N GLN A 146 11.05 37.57 23.47
CA GLN A 146 10.72 38.15 24.77
C GLN A 146 11.96 38.44 25.63
N GLN A 147 12.99 37.59 25.57
CA GLN A 147 14.20 37.76 26.36
C GLN A 147 15.02 38.95 25.83
N GLN A 148 15.09 39.09 24.51
CA GLN A 148 15.76 40.21 23.85
C GLN A 148 15.10 41.56 24.19
N LEU A 149 13.76 41.59 24.32
CA LEU A 149 13.00 42.82 24.58
C LEU A 149 12.78 43.12 26.07
N ALA A 150 13.18 42.22 26.98
CA ALA A 150 12.90 42.35 28.40
C ALA A 150 13.45 43.65 29.03
N ALA A 151 14.59 44.14 28.53
CA ALA A 151 15.24 45.35 29.04
C ALA A 151 14.77 46.65 28.36
N SER A 152 14.35 46.58 27.10
CA SER A 152 14.01 47.76 26.28
C SER A 152 12.51 48.02 26.19
N ASP A 153 11.67 47.00 26.35
CA ASP A 153 10.23 47.08 26.12
C ASP A 153 9.45 46.04 26.95
N GLN A 154 9.38 46.29 28.27
CA GLN A 154 8.78 45.37 29.23
C GLN A 154 7.32 45.02 28.90
N ALA A 155 6.55 45.98 28.39
CA ALA A 155 5.14 45.77 28.05
C ALA A 155 4.97 44.86 26.82
N LEU A 156 5.82 44.98 25.79
CA LEU A 156 5.83 44.04 24.67
C LEU A 156 6.36 42.67 25.11
N ALA A 157 7.45 42.61 25.88
CA ALA A 157 8.00 41.36 26.40
C ALA A 157 6.97 40.56 27.21
N ALA A 158 6.19 41.22 28.08
CA ALA A 158 5.11 40.56 28.83
C ALA A 158 4.01 39.98 27.92
N ARG A 159 3.63 40.68 26.85
CA ARG A 159 2.64 40.19 25.88
C ARG A 159 3.19 39.03 25.05
N LEU A 160 4.46 39.06 24.67
CA LEU A 160 5.12 37.94 24.00
C LEU A 160 5.25 36.72 24.92
N GLN A 161 5.48 36.92 26.22
CA GLN A 161 5.46 35.83 27.20
C GLN A 161 4.08 35.17 27.28
N GLN A 162 3.00 35.96 27.32
CA GLN A 162 1.64 35.43 27.29
C GLN A 162 1.37 34.63 26.01
N ALA A 163 1.77 35.16 24.85
CA ALA A 163 1.65 34.47 23.57
C ALA A 163 2.48 33.17 23.52
N TYR A 164 3.71 33.18 24.08
CA TYR A 164 4.55 31.99 24.22
C TYR A 164 3.84 30.92 25.05
N GLN A 165 3.36 31.25 26.25
CA GLN A 165 2.68 30.28 27.12
C GLN A 165 1.42 29.72 26.46
N ALA A 166 0.62 30.56 25.81
CA ALA A 166 -0.57 30.13 25.09
C ALA A 166 -0.24 29.19 23.92
N LYS A 167 0.78 29.51 23.11
CA LYS A 167 1.25 28.66 22.01
C LYS A 167 1.81 27.33 22.53
N ARG A 168 2.70 27.39 23.52
CA ARG A 168 3.32 26.22 24.18
C ARG A 168 2.28 25.23 24.68
N ALA A 169 1.23 25.72 25.32
CA ALA A 169 0.12 24.90 25.83
C ALA A 169 -0.65 24.15 24.71
N THR A 170 -0.59 24.62 23.46
CA THR A 170 -1.27 24.01 22.31
C THR A 170 -0.42 23.05 21.48
N LEU A 171 0.91 23.02 21.68
CA LEU A 171 1.84 22.24 20.84
C LEU A 171 1.50 20.75 20.82
N SER A 172 1.10 20.18 21.96
CA SER A 172 0.69 18.76 22.03
C SER A 172 -0.55 18.47 21.18
N LYS A 173 -1.54 19.38 21.16
CA LYS A 173 -2.71 19.25 20.29
C LYS A 173 -2.34 19.42 18.81
N GLN A 174 -1.49 20.41 18.50
CA GLN A 174 -0.99 20.60 17.13
C GLN A 174 -0.25 19.36 16.61
N ARG A 175 0.54 18.69 17.46
CA ARG A 175 1.17 17.41 17.13
C ARG A 175 0.15 16.33 16.79
N GLN A 176 -0.88 16.15 17.63
CA GLN A 176 -1.94 15.16 17.37
C GLN A 176 -2.67 15.43 16.05
N GLN A 177 -3.03 16.69 15.80
CA GLN A 177 -3.65 17.08 14.54
C GLN A 177 -2.73 16.78 13.36
N ALA A 178 -1.44 17.16 13.45
CA ALA A 178 -0.47 16.92 12.38
C ALA A 178 -0.30 15.42 12.07
N LEU A 179 -0.18 14.58 13.09
CA LEU A 179 -0.13 13.11 12.94
C LEU A 179 -1.38 12.54 12.23
N GLY A 180 -2.55 13.14 12.50
CA GLY A 180 -3.82 12.68 11.95
C GLY A 180 -4.12 13.17 10.54
N VAL A 181 -3.65 14.36 10.15
CA VAL A 181 -4.05 15.02 8.89
C VAL A 181 -2.94 15.14 7.85
N ASP A 182 -1.69 14.82 8.18
CA ASP A 182 -0.58 14.93 7.23
C ASP A 182 -0.75 13.99 6.03
N PRO A 183 -0.77 14.50 4.78
CA PRO A 183 -1.08 13.68 3.62
C PRO A 183 0.00 12.63 3.31
N ALA A 184 1.27 12.91 3.57
CA ALA A 184 2.36 11.98 3.30
C ALA A 184 2.35 10.83 4.31
N LEU A 185 2.18 11.14 5.61
CA LEU A 185 2.06 10.12 6.65
C LEU A 185 0.81 9.27 6.45
N ARG A 186 -0.35 9.89 6.16
CA ARG A 186 -1.58 9.15 5.85
C ARG A 186 -1.42 8.25 4.63
N HIS A 187 -0.74 8.74 3.59
CA HIS A 187 -0.40 7.90 2.43
C HIS A 187 0.48 6.73 2.85
N ALA A 188 1.52 6.91 3.66
CA ALA A 188 2.35 5.78 4.10
C ALA A 188 1.60 4.71 4.93
N LEU A 189 0.52 5.09 5.61
CA LEU A 189 -0.22 4.23 6.53
C LEU A 189 -1.52 3.64 5.95
N HIS A 190 -2.03 4.13 4.83
CA HIS A 190 -3.23 3.54 4.23
C HIS A 190 -2.93 2.18 3.59
N PHE A 191 -3.95 1.34 3.44
CA PHE A 191 -3.89 0.18 2.56
C PHE A 191 -4.04 0.63 1.11
N SER A 192 -3.15 0.18 0.23
CA SER A 192 -3.29 0.36 -1.22
C SER A 192 -4.41 -0.54 -1.78
N ASP A 193 -4.97 -0.15 -2.92
CA ASP A 193 -5.93 -0.97 -3.68
C ASP A 193 -5.28 -2.21 -4.33
N ARG A 194 -3.95 -2.23 -4.41
CA ARG A 194 -3.16 -3.32 -4.99
C ARG A 194 -2.04 -3.76 -4.05
N SER A 195 -1.67 -5.03 -4.17
CA SER A 195 -0.51 -5.60 -3.47
C SER A 195 0.79 -5.32 -4.22
N LEU A 196 1.91 -5.63 -3.58
CA LEU A 196 3.22 -5.58 -4.24
C LEU A 196 3.29 -6.67 -5.31
N ALA A 197 3.67 -6.27 -6.53
CA ALA A 197 4.02 -7.23 -7.57
C ALA A 197 5.39 -7.87 -7.30
N ASN A 198 6.34 -7.09 -6.75
CA ASN A 198 7.68 -7.54 -6.42
C ASN A 198 8.10 -6.96 -5.06
N LEU A 199 8.73 -7.78 -4.22
CA LEU A 199 9.35 -7.36 -2.98
C LEU A 199 10.76 -6.84 -3.31
N ASP A 200 10.93 -5.52 -3.21
CA ASP A 200 12.15 -4.79 -3.54
C ASP A 200 12.74 -4.16 -2.27
N GLU A 201 13.97 -4.55 -1.90
CA GLU A 201 14.59 -4.11 -0.66
C GLU A 201 15.02 -2.63 -0.67
N ASP A 202 15.44 -2.10 -1.83
CA ASP A 202 15.88 -0.71 -1.93
C ASP A 202 14.69 0.25 -1.81
N ARG A 203 13.57 -0.09 -2.47
CA ARG A 203 12.31 0.67 -2.36
C ARG A 203 11.76 0.60 -0.94
N PHE A 204 11.83 -0.56 -0.30
CA PHE A 204 11.46 -0.72 1.10
C PHE A 204 12.32 0.14 2.02
N ALA A 205 13.65 0.01 1.94
CA ALA A 205 14.59 0.73 2.77
C ALA A 205 14.45 2.25 2.62
N SER A 206 14.23 2.74 1.39
CA SER A 206 13.99 4.16 1.12
C SER A 206 12.70 4.68 1.79
N ALA A 207 11.60 3.94 1.68
CA ALA A 207 10.33 4.29 2.31
C ALA A 207 10.42 4.22 3.85
N MET A 208 11.08 3.19 4.38
CA MET A 208 11.29 3.02 5.81
C MET A 208 12.16 4.12 6.40
N ALA A 209 13.28 4.48 5.78
CA ALA A 209 14.15 5.56 6.26
C ALA A 209 13.41 6.91 6.30
N ALA A 210 12.48 7.15 5.37
CA ALA A 210 11.61 8.31 5.39
C ALA A 210 10.61 8.27 6.55
N LEU A 211 9.98 7.11 6.81
CA LEU A 211 9.08 6.92 7.96
C LEU A 211 9.83 7.10 9.29
N GLU A 212 11.01 6.49 9.44
CA GLU A 212 11.89 6.62 10.60
C GLU A 212 12.23 8.10 10.87
N THR A 213 12.56 8.87 9.83
CA THR A 213 12.84 10.31 9.94
C THR A 213 11.61 11.09 10.45
N VAL A 214 10.43 10.77 9.91
CA VAL A 214 9.17 11.41 10.34
C VAL A 214 8.85 11.08 11.78
N VAL A 215 8.96 9.81 12.18
CA VAL A 215 8.70 9.39 13.57
C VAL A 215 9.71 10.01 14.53
N TYR A 216 10.99 10.07 14.17
CA TYR A 216 12.00 10.78 14.96
C TYR A 216 11.64 12.26 15.16
N PHE A 217 11.13 12.93 14.12
CA PHE A 217 10.69 14.32 14.20
C PHE A 217 9.51 14.52 15.15
N VAL A 218 8.48 13.67 15.08
CA VAL A 218 7.29 13.80 15.95
C VAL A 218 7.53 13.33 17.38
N ALA A 219 8.53 12.46 17.60
CA ALA A 219 8.94 12.00 18.91
C ALA A 219 9.67 13.08 19.73
N GLN A 220 10.17 14.13 19.08
CA GLN A 220 10.80 15.24 19.79
C GLN A 220 9.79 15.90 20.75
N GLU A 221 10.29 16.29 21.92
CA GLU A 221 9.51 17.07 22.88
C GLU A 221 8.93 18.32 22.19
N PRO A 222 7.62 18.61 22.34
CA PRO A 222 6.99 19.67 21.56
C PRO A 222 7.67 21.04 21.72
N ASP A 223 8.15 21.35 22.93
CA ASP A 223 8.78 22.62 23.29
C ASP A 223 10.31 22.65 23.07
N SER A 224 10.92 21.56 22.56
CA SER A 224 12.33 21.61 22.21
C SER A 224 12.57 22.43 20.94
N ALA A 225 13.80 22.88 20.72
CA ALA A 225 14.17 23.57 19.49
C ALA A 225 13.83 22.71 18.26
N PRO A 226 13.22 23.29 17.21
CA PRO A 226 12.85 22.53 16.02
C PRO A 226 14.11 22.05 15.27
N LEU A 227 14.03 20.83 14.73
CA LEU A 227 15.05 20.28 13.83
C LEU A 227 15.03 21.03 12.48
N PRO A 228 16.10 20.95 11.66
CA PRO A 228 16.09 21.49 10.30
C PRO A 228 14.91 20.96 9.47
N ILE A 229 14.18 21.85 8.80
CA ILE A 229 12.95 21.51 8.08
C ILE A 229 13.22 20.68 6.83
N GLU A 230 14.37 20.86 6.20
CA GLU A 230 14.73 20.26 4.91
C GLU A 230 14.72 18.74 5.00
N ARG A 231 15.18 18.17 6.13
CA ARG A 231 15.15 16.72 6.37
C ARG A 231 13.73 16.19 6.51
N LEU A 232 12.84 16.95 7.15
CA LEU A 232 11.43 16.58 7.29
C LEU A 232 10.74 16.63 5.92
N GLU A 233 10.91 17.71 5.17
CA GLU A 233 10.30 17.87 3.85
C GLU A 233 10.75 16.78 2.86
N GLN A 234 12.04 16.45 2.83
CA GLN A 234 12.56 15.35 2.02
C GLN A 234 11.99 13.99 2.44
N ALA A 235 11.77 13.76 3.74
CA ALA A 235 11.15 12.54 4.23
C ALA A 235 9.66 12.47 3.84
N LEU A 236 8.91 13.56 4.03
CA LEU A 236 7.50 13.65 3.64
C LEU A 236 7.32 13.47 2.14
N GLN A 237 8.18 14.08 1.32
CA GLN A 237 8.16 13.90 -0.13
C GLN A 237 8.39 12.43 -0.52
N ARG A 238 9.38 11.76 0.08
CA ARG A 238 9.64 10.34 -0.17
C ARG A 238 8.47 9.46 0.23
N LEU A 239 7.85 9.71 1.38
CA LEU A 239 6.66 8.98 1.81
C LEU A 239 5.49 9.21 0.85
N HIS A 240 5.26 10.44 0.41
CA HIS A 240 4.15 10.77 -0.49
C HIS A 240 4.31 10.14 -1.88
N GLN A 241 5.55 10.01 -2.37
CA GLN A 241 5.82 9.44 -3.69
C GLN A 241 5.92 7.91 -3.70
N SER A 242 6.13 7.30 -2.54
CA SER A 242 6.32 5.85 -2.43
C SER A 242 5.03 5.12 -2.12
N ALA A 243 4.56 4.30 -3.06
CA ALA A 243 3.46 3.36 -2.84
C ALA A 243 3.88 2.10 -2.05
N TYR A 244 5.16 1.96 -1.68
CA TYR A 244 5.69 0.68 -1.18
C TYR A 244 5.05 0.23 0.13
N LEU A 245 5.02 1.10 1.17
CA LEU A 245 4.42 0.73 2.46
C LEU A 245 2.92 0.42 2.33
N PRO A 246 2.11 1.22 1.59
CA PRO A 246 0.72 0.88 1.32
C PRO A 246 0.48 -0.45 0.62
N GLU A 247 1.30 -0.75 -0.39
CA GLU A 247 1.25 -2.02 -1.13
C GLU A 247 1.76 -3.18 -0.25
N LEU A 248 2.69 -2.95 0.67
CA LEU A 248 3.14 -3.93 1.67
C LEU A 248 2.02 -4.26 2.67
N TRP A 249 1.30 -3.26 3.18
CA TRP A 249 0.15 -3.49 4.06
C TRP A 249 -0.94 -4.30 3.36
N ARG A 250 -1.22 -3.97 2.09
CA ARG A 250 -2.16 -4.75 1.27
C ARG A 250 -1.68 -6.18 1.07
N THR A 251 -0.39 -6.37 0.75
CA THR A 251 0.25 -7.69 0.61
C THR A 251 0.07 -8.56 1.86
N LEU A 252 0.46 -8.05 3.04
CA LEU A 252 0.38 -8.81 4.28
C LEU A 252 -1.08 -9.12 4.67
N TRP A 253 -2.00 -8.18 4.44
CA TRP A 253 -3.43 -8.39 4.67
C TRP A 253 -3.98 -9.52 3.81
N GLU A 254 -3.69 -9.50 2.51
CA GLU A 254 -4.12 -10.54 1.58
C GLU A 254 -3.50 -11.90 1.91
N GLN A 255 -2.20 -11.95 2.22
CA GLN A 255 -1.53 -13.19 2.62
C GLN A 255 -2.14 -13.79 3.89
N LYS A 256 -2.41 -12.96 4.90
CA LYS A 256 -3.09 -13.37 6.13
C LYS A 256 -4.41 -14.05 5.81
N HIS A 257 -5.27 -13.38 5.05
CA HIS A 257 -6.60 -13.92 4.73
C HIS A 257 -6.55 -15.14 3.80
N TYR A 258 -5.61 -15.16 2.85
CA TYR A 258 -5.44 -16.31 1.96
C TYR A 258 -4.97 -17.55 2.72
N LEU A 259 -4.00 -17.42 3.63
CA LEU A 259 -3.55 -18.52 4.49
C LEU A 259 -4.67 -19.05 5.41
N GLN A 260 -5.53 -18.18 5.91
CA GLN A 260 -6.71 -18.59 6.68
C GLN A 260 -7.66 -19.46 5.83
N GLN A 261 -7.88 -19.09 4.56
CA GLN A 261 -8.71 -19.86 3.62
C GLN A 261 -8.05 -21.18 3.19
N LEU A 262 -6.71 -21.24 3.15
CA LEU A 262 -5.95 -22.45 2.83
C LEU A 262 -6.00 -23.52 3.91
N THR A 263 -6.13 -23.12 5.18
CA THR A 263 -6.07 -24.02 6.34
C THR A 263 -6.98 -25.26 6.20
N PRO A 264 -8.29 -25.15 5.88
CA PRO A 264 -9.15 -26.33 5.73
C PRO A 264 -8.79 -27.23 4.53
N VAL A 265 -8.13 -26.70 3.49
CA VAL A 265 -7.78 -27.48 2.28
C VAL A 265 -6.77 -28.57 2.62
N VAL A 266 -5.82 -28.27 3.50
CA VAL A 266 -4.70 -29.14 3.87
C VAL A 266 -4.88 -29.88 5.20
N ALA A 267 -5.98 -29.65 5.92
CA ALA A 267 -6.18 -30.17 7.27
C ALA A 267 -6.02 -31.70 7.38
N ASN A 268 -6.54 -32.46 6.40
CA ASN A 268 -6.50 -33.93 6.38
C ASN A 268 -5.60 -34.47 5.25
N ILE A 269 -4.55 -33.73 4.89
CA ILE A 269 -3.77 -34.02 3.68
C ILE A 269 -3.09 -35.40 3.69
N ALA A 270 -2.76 -35.95 4.87
CA ALA A 270 -2.23 -37.31 4.99
C ALA A 270 -3.26 -38.38 4.57
N ASP A 271 -4.50 -38.26 5.05
CA ASP A 271 -5.60 -39.14 4.68
C ASP A 271 -5.96 -38.99 3.20
N ASP A 272 -6.13 -37.75 2.73
CA ASP A 272 -6.51 -37.45 1.35
C ASP A 272 -5.44 -37.92 0.34
N ALA A 273 -4.17 -37.94 0.76
CA ALA A 273 -3.07 -38.49 -0.01
C ALA A 273 -3.05 -40.03 -0.06
N GLY A 274 -3.75 -40.70 0.86
CA GLY A 274 -3.77 -42.16 0.99
C GLY A 274 -2.60 -42.73 1.79
N CYS A 275 -1.94 -41.93 2.66
CA CYS A 275 -0.72 -42.33 3.38
C CYS A 275 -0.90 -43.57 4.27
N PHE A 276 -2.13 -43.89 4.69
CA PHE A 276 -2.44 -45.05 5.56
C PHE A 276 -2.67 -46.36 4.79
N SER A 277 -2.54 -46.33 3.46
CA SER A 277 -2.60 -47.53 2.62
C SER A 277 -1.25 -48.27 2.60
N LYS A 278 -1.24 -49.52 2.14
CA LYS A 278 0.00 -50.29 2.01
C LYS A 278 0.88 -49.67 0.91
N GLY A 279 2.09 -49.23 1.29
CA GLY A 279 3.04 -48.59 0.39
C GLY A 279 2.74 -47.11 0.18
N ARG A 280 3.63 -46.41 -0.53
CA ARG A 280 3.47 -44.97 -0.79
C ARG A 280 2.63 -44.76 -2.05
N PRO A 281 1.48 -44.06 -1.97
CA PRO A 281 0.67 -43.79 -3.15
C PRO A 281 1.34 -42.74 -4.05
N ALA A 282 1.17 -42.88 -5.38
CA ALA A 282 1.71 -41.91 -6.35
C ALA A 282 1.22 -40.47 -6.09
N ARG A 283 0.01 -40.31 -5.57
CA ARG A 283 -0.53 -39.00 -5.15
C ARG A 283 0.34 -38.34 -4.08
N ALA A 284 0.85 -39.10 -3.11
CA ALA A 284 1.74 -38.58 -2.09
C ALA A 284 3.07 -38.09 -2.69
N GLU A 285 3.62 -38.81 -3.68
CA GLU A 285 4.85 -38.39 -4.37
C GLU A 285 4.66 -37.04 -5.07
N VAL A 286 3.53 -36.86 -5.75
CA VAL A 286 3.18 -35.57 -6.36
C VAL A 286 3.05 -34.48 -5.30
N LEU A 287 2.33 -34.71 -4.19
CA LEU A 287 2.17 -33.72 -3.12
C LEU A 287 3.50 -33.34 -2.46
N HIS A 288 4.40 -34.30 -2.26
CA HIS A 288 5.74 -34.06 -1.75
C HIS A 288 6.52 -33.10 -2.67
N THR A 289 6.53 -33.37 -3.97
CA THR A 289 7.14 -32.46 -4.97
C THR A 289 6.44 -31.10 -4.97
N VAL A 290 5.10 -31.08 -4.88
CA VAL A 290 4.34 -29.83 -4.86
C VAL A 290 4.73 -28.97 -3.66
N PHE A 291 4.84 -29.57 -2.47
CA PHE A 291 5.24 -28.87 -1.26
C PHE A 291 6.66 -28.32 -1.36
N LEU A 292 7.64 -29.14 -1.72
CA LEU A 292 9.04 -28.68 -1.78
C LEU A 292 9.24 -27.59 -2.84
N LYS A 293 8.69 -27.78 -4.05
CA LYS A 293 8.94 -26.86 -5.17
C LYS A 293 8.09 -25.59 -5.11
N TYR A 294 6.81 -25.70 -4.77
CA TYR A 294 5.90 -24.56 -4.88
C TYR A 294 5.63 -23.90 -3.52
N PHE A 295 5.58 -24.66 -2.44
CA PHE A 295 5.46 -24.06 -1.11
C PHE A 295 6.81 -23.58 -0.59
N ILE A 296 7.77 -24.48 -0.32
CA ILE A 296 9.04 -24.12 0.34
C ILE A 296 9.87 -23.13 -0.51
N GLN A 297 10.15 -23.48 -1.77
CA GLN A 297 11.05 -22.69 -2.61
C GLN A 297 10.45 -21.37 -3.12
N SER A 298 9.11 -21.25 -3.19
CA SER A 298 8.45 -20.09 -3.79
C SER A 298 7.55 -19.37 -2.80
N ALA A 299 6.41 -19.96 -2.40
CA ALA A 299 5.43 -19.29 -1.55
C ALA A 299 6.00 -18.90 -0.17
N GLN A 300 6.68 -19.83 0.51
CA GLN A 300 7.28 -19.58 1.82
C GLN A 300 8.43 -18.58 1.74
N ALA A 301 9.24 -18.60 0.67
CA ALA A 301 10.31 -17.64 0.46
C ALA A 301 9.77 -16.21 0.33
N GLN A 302 8.72 -16.02 -0.48
CA GLN A 302 8.05 -14.71 -0.60
C GLN A 302 7.40 -14.27 0.71
N LEU A 303 6.68 -15.18 1.40
CA LEU A 303 6.10 -14.91 2.71
C LEU A 303 7.17 -14.44 3.70
N ALA A 304 8.32 -15.13 3.76
CA ALA A 304 9.42 -14.78 4.65
C ALA A 304 9.96 -13.36 4.41
N ILE A 305 10.13 -12.95 3.15
CA ILE A 305 10.59 -11.60 2.81
C ILE A 305 9.54 -10.55 3.25
N SER A 306 8.27 -10.75 2.87
CA SER A 306 7.20 -9.81 3.26
C SER A 306 7.01 -9.71 4.78
N VAL A 307 7.13 -10.83 5.50
CA VAL A 307 7.11 -10.86 6.98
C VAL A 307 8.30 -10.11 7.55
N ALA A 308 9.53 -10.31 7.04
CA ALA A 308 10.71 -9.61 7.54
C ALA A 308 10.59 -8.09 7.39
N GLN A 309 10.13 -7.62 6.23
CA GLN A 309 9.87 -6.21 5.99
C GLN A 309 8.75 -5.67 6.89
N GLY A 310 7.67 -6.44 7.04
CA GLY A 310 6.57 -6.10 7.94
C GLY A 310 6.98 -6.03 9.41
N GLU A 311 7.84 -6.94 9.88
CA GLU A 311 8.37 -6.93 11.25
C GLU A 311 9.24 -5.69 11.51
N ARG A 312 10.13 -5.32 10.57
CA ARG A 312 10.91 -4.08 10.67
C ARG A 312 10.00 -2.84 10.69
N ALA A 313 8.98 -2.82 9.85
CA ALA A 313 8.03 -1.71 9.85
C ALA A 313 7.19 -1.66 11.13
N ALA A 314 6.85 -2.81 11.72
CA ALA A 314 6.11 -2.92 12.97
C ALA A 314 6.86 -2.29 14.16
N GLU A 315 8.19 -2.36 14.20
CA GLU A 315 9.00 -1.66 15.23
C GLU A 315 8.82 -0.14 15.16
N GLN A 316 8.87 0.42 13.95
CA GLN A 316 8.69 1.86 13.74
C GLN A 316 7.25 2.31 14.02
N LEU A 317 6.27 1.49 13.64
CA LEU A 317 4.86 1.71 13.96
C LEU A 317 4.59 1.65 15.46
N ALA A 318 5.34 0.86 16.24
CA ALA A 318 5.19 0.83 17.69
C ALA A 318 5.55 2.18 18.33
N GLN A 319 6.63 2.81 17.87
CA GLN A 319 7.02 4.16 18.32
C GLN A 319 5.96 5.20 17.92
N LEU A 320 5.49 5.15 16.68
CA LEU A 320 4.43 6.04 16.21
C LEU A 320 3.13 5.88 17.03
N GLN A 321 2.73 4.64 17.32
CA GLN A 321 1.52 4.32 18.08
C GLN A 321 1.55 4.96 19.48
N GLN A 322 2.71 4.98 20.15
CA GLN A 322 2.88 5.60 21.46
C GLN A 322 2.67 7.12 21.45
N LEU A 323 2.88 7.77 20.30
CA LEU A 323 2.72 9.22 20.14
C LEU A 323 1.28 9.62 19.81
N ILE A 324 0.47 8.69 19.30
CA ILE A 324 -0.92 8.93 18.94
C ILE A 324 -1.77 8.84 20.21
N VAL A 325 -2.72 9.76 20.42
CA VAL A 325 -3.64 9.73 21.58
C VAL A 325 -5.03 9.23 21.20
N HIS A 326 -5.48 9.48 19.96
CA HIS A 326 -6.83 9.12 19.54
C HIS A 326 -7.01 7.59 19.46
N PRO A 327 -7.94 6.97 20.22
CA PRO A 327 -8.06 5.50 20.32
C PRO A 327 -8.30 4.81 18.97
N GLY A 328 -9.16 5.37 18.12
CA GLY A 328 -9.41 4.81 16.80
C GLY A 328 -8.17 4.81 15.90
N TYR A 329 -7.30 5.81 16.05
CA TYR A 329 -6.07 5.89 15.27
C TYR A 329 -4.99 4.97 15.86
N GLN A 330 -4.87 4.90 17.18
CA GLN A 330 -4.00 3.93 17.84
C GLN A 330 -4.36 2.48 17.44
N ASN A 331 -5.64 2.14 17.45
CA ASN A 331 -6.13 0.81 17.08
C ASN A 331 -5.83 0.49 15.61
N TYR A 332 -6.00 1.45 14.70
CA TYR A 332 -5.65 1.27 13.29
C TYR A 332 -4.14 0.98 13.12
N VAL A 333 -3.27 1.77 13.75
CA VAL A 333 -1.82 1.55 13.70
C VAL A 333 -1.43 0.21 14.35
N ALA A 334 -2.12 -0.19 15.42
CA ALA A 334 -1.93 -1.50 16.05
C ALA A 334 -2.24 -2.65 15.10
N GLN A 335 -3.29 -2.51 14.27
CA GLN A 335 -3.65 -3.52 13.26
C GLN A 335 -2.58 -3.66 12.19
N LEU A 336 -2.06 -2.55 11.65
CA LEU A 336 -0.93 -2.59 10.70
C LEU A 336 0.28 -3.31 11.31
N ARG A 337 0.58 -2.99 12.56
CA ARG A 337 1.71 -3.56 13.31
C ARG A 337 1.58 -5.08 13.50
N SER A 338 0.37 -5.62 13.63
CA SER A 338 0.16 -7.06 13.87
C SER A 338 0.27 -7.91 12.61
N LEU A 339 0.14 -7.32 11.41
CA LEU A 339 0.01 -8.07 10.16
C LEU A 339 1.14 -9.06 9.92
N ALA A 340 2.39 -8.64 10.10
CA ALA A 340 3.55 -9.50 9.88
C ALA A 340 3.57 -10.70 10.84
N ALA A 341 3.24 -10.47 12.11
CA ALA A 341 3.14 -11.53 13.11
C ALA A 341 1.99 -12.50 12.81
N ASP A 342 0.85 -11.98 12.33
CA ASP A 342 -0.30 -12.78 11.92
C ASP A 342 0.05 -13.70 10.73
N VAL A 343 0.69 -13.14 9.69
CA VAL A 343 1.15 -13.91 8.52
C VAL A 343 2.17 -14.97 8.92
N LYS A 344 3.13 -14.62 9.77
CA LYS A 344 4.14 -15.56 10.29
C LYS A 344 3.51 -16.71 11.08
N HIS A 345 2.54 -16.41 11.93
CA HIS A 345 1.79 -17.42 12.68
C HIS A 345 1.00 -18.35 11.74
N LEU A 346 0.25 -17.79 10.80
CA LEU A 346 -0.55 -18.56 9.85
C LEU A 346 0.30 -19.41 8.90
N SER A 347 1.43 -18.89 8.43
CA SER A 347 2.39 -19.63 7.61
C SER A 347 2.95 -20.85 8.35
N ARG A 348 3.27 -20.70 9.65
CA ARG A 348 3.71 -21.83 10.49
C ARG A 348 2.59 -22.84 10.73
N ALA A 349 1.39 -22.38 11.03
CA ALA A 349 0.22 -23.24 11.22
C ALA A 349 -0.08 -24.05 9.95
N HIS A 350 0.06 -23.43 8.77
CA HIS A 350 -0.13 -24.10 7.48
C HIS A 350 0.82 -25.27 7.24
N VAL A 351 2.02 -25.28 7.85
CA VAL A 351 2.99 -26.38 7.73
C VAL A 351 2.64 -27.58 8.62
N GLN A 352 1.83 -27.40 9.68
CA GLN A 352 1.57 -28.47 10.65
C GLN A 352 0.91 -29.72 10.03
N PRO A 353 -0.13 -29.62 9.16
CA PRO A 353 -0.69 -30.80 8.49
C PRO A 353 0.30 -31.49 7.55
N TRP A 354 1.24 -30.73 6.97
CA TRP A 354 2.31 -31.30 6.14
C TRP A 354 3.31 -32.11 6.94
N GLN A 355 3.63 -31.70 8.17
CA GLN A 355 4.47 -32.51 9.07
C GLN A 355 3.84 -33.89 9.32
N GLN A 356 2.53 -33.93 9.58
CA GLN A 356 1.79 -35.18 9.74
C GLN A 356 1.81 -36.01 8.45
N PHE A 357 1.62 -35.38 7.29
CA PHE A 357 1.73 -36.04 5.98
C PHE A 357 3.11 -36.67 5.77
N PHE A 358 4.21 -35.96 6.06
CA PHE A 358 5.55 -36.51 5.90
C PHE A 358 5.78 -37.75 6.78
N THR A 359 5.34 -37.69 8.04
CA THR A 359 5.42 -38.84 8.95
C THR A 359 4.55 -40.01 8.47
N ALA A 360 3.28 -39.75 8.14
CA ALA A 360 2.33 -40.79 7.74
C ALA A 360 2.72 -41.47 6.42
N CYS A 361 3.25 -40.72 5.44
CA CYS A 361 3.69 -41.25 4.15
C CYS A 361 5.17 -41.75 4.14
N GLY A 362 5.82 -41.77 5.30
CA GLY A 362 7.18 -42.31 5.47
C GLY A 362 8.26 -41.52 4.70
N TYR A 363 8.15 -40.20 4.63
CA TYR A 363 9.21 -39.33 4.10
C TYR A 363 10.24 -39.03 5.20
N GLN A 364 11.53 -39.01 4.84
CA GLN A 364 12.58 -38.66 5.79
C GLN A 364 12.64 -37.14 6.00
N PRO A 365 12.84 -36.66 7.25
CA PRO A 365 13.05 -35.24 7.50
C PRO A 365 14.30 -34.73 6.75
N GLY A 366 14.15 -33.69 5.91
CA GLY A 366 15.26 -33.01 5.25
C GLY A 366 15.70 -33.59 3.89
N ALA A 367 14.90 -34.47 3.28
CA ALA A 367 15.12 -34.97 1.91
C ALA A 367 14.48 -34.08 0.83
#